data_AF-A0A3D5PLD9-F1
#
_entry.id   AF-A0A3D5PLD9-F1
#
_cell.length_a   1.000
_cell.length_b   1.000
_cell.length_c   1.000
_cell.angle_alpha   90.00
_cell.angle_beta   90.00
_cell.angle_gamma   90.00
#
_symmetry.space_group_name_H-M   'P 1'
#
loop_
_entity.id
_entity.type
_entity.pdbx_description
1 polymer ?
#
loop_
_entity_poly.entity_id
_entity_poly.type
_entity_poly.pdbx_seq_one_letter_code
_entity_poly.pdbx_strand_id
1 'polypeptide(L)'
;MSRCGPCTRCATSDRPVTPEQLSELHAKVSDTPWSVQSFEEQLSHENAVFVAHAQAFALGRVTLDEAELLQIATNPNHQRRGLAKQMLCDFEHLANVRGCSRLLLEVAADNSPALALYSATGWTRDGLRRGYYRYNNGQRVDAILMSKTI
;
A
#
# COMPACT_ATOMS: atom_id res chain seq x y z
N MET A 1 -30.88 -2.73 6.84
CA MET A 1 -30.81 -2.25 5.44
C MET A 1 -30.34 -0.80 5.45
N SER A 2 -29.04 -0.58 5.47
CA SER A 2 -28.46 0.77 5.49
C SER A 2 -27.80 1.00 4.13
N ARG A 3 -28.48 1.73 3.26
CA ARG A 3 -27.96 2.14 1.96
C ARG A 3 -26.96 3.28 2.20
N CYS A 4 -25.68 3.03 1.93
CA CYS A 4 -24.72 4.12 1.73
C CYS A 4 -25.15 4.88 0.47
N GLY A 5 -25.44 6.17 0.59
CA GLY A 5 -25.71 7.05 -0.55
C GLY A 5 -24.45 7.30 -1.39
N PRO A 6 -24.61 7.82 -2.62
CA PRO A 6 -23.48 8.10 -3.51
C PRO A 6 -22.61 9.21 -2.91
N CYS A 7 -21.37 8.89 -2.58
CA CYS A 7 -20.39 9.85 -2.08
C CYS A 7 -19.83 10.66 -3.26
N THR A 8 -20.55 11.70 -3.68
CA THR A 8 -20.13 12.63 -4.72
C THR A 8 -19.14 13.63 -4.15
N ARG A 9 -17.82 13.37 -4.29
CA ARG A 9 -16.74 14.38 -4.47
C ARG A 9 -15.36 13.70 -4.44
N CYS A 10 -15.01 13.03 -5.53
CA CYS A 10 -13.60 12.87 -5.90
C CYS A 10 -13.18 14.12 -6.68
N ALA A 11 -12.76 15.17 -5.97
CA ALA A 11 -11.92 16.19 -6.57
C ALA A 11 -10.48 15.68 -6.51
N THR A 12 -10.17 14.68 -7.34
CA THR A 12 -8.77 14.28 -7.58
C THR A 12 -8.11 15.42 -8.34
N SER A 13 -7.06 16.00 -7.77
CA SER A 13 -6.22 16.96 -8.48
C SER A 13 -5.78 16.32 -9.81
N ASP A 14 -6.09 16.99 -10.91
CA ASP A 14 -6.01 16.50 -12.30
C ASP A 14 -4.57 16.34 -12.82
N ARG A 15 -3.59 16.31 -11.92
CA ARG A 15 -2.17 16.12 -12.27
C ARG A 15 -1.76 14.70 -11.92
N PRO A 16 -1.25 13.91 -12.90
CA PRO A 16 -0.71 12.60 -12.61
C PRO A 16 0.46 12.71 -11.62
N VAL A 17 0.47 11.84 -10.61
CA VAL A 17 1.56 11.74 -9.65
C VAL A 17 2.77 11.11 -10.36
N THR A 18 3.93 11.76 -10.29
CA THR A 18 5.15 11.29 -10.98
C THR A 18 5.98 10.36 -10.09
N PRO A 19 6.84 9.49 -10.66
CA PRO A 19 7.76 8.65 -9.89
C PRO A 19 8.68 9.44 -8.94
N GLU A 20 9.06 10.67 -9.29
CA GLU A 20 9.83 11.57 -8.41
C GLU A 20 9.02 11.93 -7.17
N GLN A 21 7.75 12.29 -7.34
CA GLN A 21 6.86 12.62 -6.21
C GLN A 21 6.62 11.42 -5.30
N LEU A 22 6.54 10.20 -5.87
CA LEU A 22 6.41 8.96 -5.10
C LEU A 22 7.68 8.67 -4.29
N SER A 23 8.84 8.75 -4.94
CA SER A 23 10.16 8.60 -4.31
C SER A 23 10.35 9.61 -3.18
N GLU A 24 10.06 10.89 -3.42
CA GLU A 24 10.15 11.95 -2.41
C GLU A 24 9.20 11.74 -1.22
N LEU A 25 7.98 11.26 -1.46
CA LEU A 25 7.05 10.93 -0.38
C LEU A 25 7.55 9.73 0.41
N HIS A 26 7.97 8.66 -0.28
CA HIS A 26 8.41 7.42 0.34
C HIS A 26 9.68 7.60 1.18
N ALA A 27 10.62 8.45 0.74
CA ALA A 27 11.80 8.85 1.51
C ALA A 27 11.49 9.53 2.85
N LYS A 28 10.29 10.08 3.04
CA LYS A 28 9.87 10.70 4.31
C LYS A 28 9.32 9.71 5.33
N VAL A 29 9.03 8.46 4.92
CA VAL A 29 8.29 7.49 5.74
C VAL A 29 8.95 6.11 5.82
N SER A 30 10.03 5.87 5.08
CA SER A 30 10.67 4.56 4.96
C SER A 30 12.17 4.67 5.20
N ASP A 31 12.73 3.75 6.00
CA ASP A 31 14.17 3.64 6.23
C ASP A 31 14.93 3.07 5.03
N THR A 32 14.22 2.41 4.12
CA THR A 32 14.73 1.84 2.87
C THR A 32 13.89 2.33 1.69
N PRO A 33 13.98 3.62 1.35
CA PRO A 33 13.12 4.20 0.34
C PRO A 33 13.45 3.66 -1.06
N TRP A 34 12.40 3.29 -1.79
CA TRP A 34 12.48 3.06 -3.23
C TRP A 34 12.93 4.32 -3.97
N SER A 35 13.83 4.11 -4.93
CA SER A 35 14.31 5.17 -5.82
C SER A 35 13.25 5.53 -6.87
N VAL A 36 13.47 6.64 -7.58
CA VAL A 36 12.66 7.03 -8.75
C VAL A 36 12.60 5.87 -9.76
N GLN A 37 13.76 5.27 -10.06
CA GLN A 37 13.87 4.14 -10.98
C GLN A 37 13.06 2.93 -10.52
N SER A 38 13.04 2.60 -9.22
CA SER A 38 12.22 1.50 -8.69
C SER A 38 10.72 1.75 -8.90
N PHE A 39 10.27 3.00 -8.71
CA PHE A 39 8.87 3.36 -9.00
C PHE A 39 8.57 3.32 -10.50
N GLU A 40 9.44 3.87 -11.35
CA GLU A 40 9.31 3.82 -12.81
C GLU A 40 9.21 2.39 -13.33
N GLU A 41 10.16 1.55 -12.92
CA GLU A 41 10.19 0.13 -13.29
C GLU A 41 8.90 -0.56 -12.87
N GLN A 42 8.50 -0.42 -11.60
CA GLN A 42 7.31 -1.08 -11.09
C GLN A 42 6.02 -0.61 -11.78
N LEU A 43 5.90 0.69 -12.07
CA LEU A 43 4.74 1.28 -12.75
C LEU A 43 4.68 0.95 -14.24
N SER A 44 5.82 0.59 -14.85
CA SER A 44 5.89 0.20 -16.27
C SER A 44 5.31 -1.18 -16.55
N HIS A 45 5.19 -2.05 -15.54
CA HIS A 45 4.63 -3.38 -15.72
C HIS A 45 3.12 -3.35 -15.95
N GLU A 46 2.64 -4.13 -16.92
CA GLU A 46 1.20 -4.26 -17.23
C GLU A 46 0.38 -4.78 -16.04
N ASN A 47 1.01 -5.57 -15.16
CA ASN A 47 0.37 -6.11 -13.98
C ASN A 47 0.37 -5.15 -12.77
N ALA A 48 0.91 -3.93 -12.90
CA ALA A 48 0.91 -2.95 -11.82
C ALA A 48 -0.51 -2.49 -11.46
N VAL A 49 -0.79 -2.39 -10.16
CA VAL A 49 -2.01 -1.80 -9.60
C VAL A 49 -1.58 -0.58 -8.80
N PHE A 50 -2.08 0.58 -9.19
CA PHE A 50 -1.67 1.84 -8.61
C PHE A 50 -2.86 2.76 -8.35
N VAL A 51 -2.91 3.32 -7.15
CA VAL A 51 -3.86 4.35 -6.74
C VAL A 51 -3.10 5.46 -6.05
N ALA A 52 -3.53 6.70 -6.28
CA ALA A 52 -2.86 7.86 -5.73
C ALA A 52 -3.86 8.95 -5.30
N HIS A 53 -3.44 9.66 -4.26
CA HIS A 53 -3.99 10.90 -3.77
C HIS A 53 -2.84 11.92 -3.70
N ALA A 54 -3.14 13.21 -3.66
CA ALA A 54 -2.13 14.28 -3.58
C ALA A 54 -1.14 14.15 -2.39
N GLN A 55 -1.44 13.29 -1.40
CA GLN A 55 -0.67 13.12 -0.15
C GLN A 55 -0.47 11.65 0.25
N ALA A 56 -0.87 10.69 -0.59
CA ALA A 56 -0.79 9.27 -0.28
C ALA A 56 -0.84 8.43 -1.56
N PHE A 57 -0.34 7.20 -1.51
CA PHE A 57 -0.48 6.25 -2.61
C PHE A 57 -0.52 4.81 -2.09
N ALA A 58 -1.00 3.90 -2.92
CA ALA A 58 -0.77 2.47 -2.81
C ALA A 58 -0.36 1.89 -4.17
N LEU A 59 0.66 1.05 -4.17
CA LEU A 59 1.24 0.42 -5.34
C LEU A 59 1.42 -1.07 -5.06
N GLY A 60 1.03 -1.89 -6.02
CA GLY A 60 1.21 -3.32 -5.99
C GLY A 60 1.20 -3.94 -7.38
N ARG A 61 1.09 -5.25 -7.43
CA ARG A 61 1.07 -6.01 -8.69
C ARG A 61 0.11 -7.20 -8.61
N VAL A 62 -0.46 -7.57 -9.75
CA VAL A 62 -1.25 -8.80 -9.92
C VAL A 62 -0.36 -9.94 -10.41
N THR A 63 -0.54 -11.13 -9.84
CA THR A 63 0.02 -12.39 -10.34
C THR A 63 -1.08 -13.44 -10.29
N LEU A 64 -1.52 -13.90 -11.46
CA LEU A 64 -2.68 -14.79 -11.58
C LEU A 64 -3.92 -14.18 -10.90
N ASP A 65 -4.45 -14.84 -9.88
CA ASP A 65 -5.61 -14.43 -9.09
C ASP A 65 -5.24 -13.76 -7.76
N GLU A 66 -3.96 -13.42 -7.55
CA GLU A 66 -3.49 -12.74 -6.34
C GLU A 66 -2.98 -11.32 -6.66
N ALA A 67 -3.22 -10.36 -5.76
CA ALA A 67 -2.59 -9.05 -5.81
C ALA A 67 -1.72 -8.79 -4.56
N GLU A 68 -0.47 -8.43 -4.78
CA GLU A 68 0.49 -8.11 -3.72
C GLU A 68 0.62 -6.60 -3.57
N LEU A 69 0.32 -6.07 -2.38
CA LEU A 69 0.58 -4.69 -2.01
C LEU A 69 2.07 -4.53 -1.68
N LEU A 70 2.80 -3.81 -2.52
CA LEU A 70 4.25 -3.63 -2.40
C LEU A 70 4.60 -2.39 -1.58
N GLN A 71 3.88 -1.29 -1.80
CA GLN A 71 4.11 -0.01 -1.14
C GLN A 71 2.78 0.67 -0.80
N ILE A 72 2.69 1.22 0.41
CA ILE A 72 1.63 2.14 0.80
C ILE A 72 2.24 3.23 1.67
N ALA A 73 1.97 4.48 1.33
CA ALA A 73 2.57 5.61 2.02
C ALA A 73 1.59 6.76 2.14
N THR A 74 1.74 7.54 3.21
CA THR A 74 1.00 8.77 3.45
C THR A 74 1.98 9.81 3.96
N ASN A 75 1.95 11.01 3.37
CA ASN A 75 2.77 12.14 3.80
C ASN A 75 2.65 12.32 5.33
N PRO A 76 3.76 12.39 6.09
CA PRO A 76 3.74 12.51 7.56
C PRO A 76 2.79 13.59 8.09
N ASN A 77 2.74 14.74 7.42
CA ASN A 77 1.89 15.88 7.83
C ASN A 77 0.39 15.67 7.58
N HIS A 78 0.02 14.57 6.92
CA HIS A 78 -1.35 14.22 6.55
C HIS A 78 -1.78 12.83 7.08
N GLN A 79 -0.97 12.24 7.97
CA GLN A 79 -1.31 10.97 8.62
C GLN A 79 -2.50 11.14 9.59
N ARG A 80 -3.09 10.01 9.98
CA ARG A 80 -4.26 9.93 10.89
C ARG A 80 -5.53 10.64 10.38
N ARG A 81 -5.60 10.93 9.08
CA ARG A 81 -6.77 11.52 8.40
C ARG A 81 -7.54 10.53 7.52
N GLY A 82 -7.23 9.23 7.62
CA GLY A 82 -7.90 8.18 6.85
C GLY A 82 -7.32 7.91 5.45
N LEU A 83 -6.31 8.67 5.00
CA LEU A 83 -5.74 8.52 3.64
C LEU A 83 -5.18 7.12 3.36
N ALA A 84 -4.43 6.52 4.28
CA ALA A 84 -3.92 5.15 4.09
C ALA A 84 -5.06 4.13 3.97
N LYS A 85 -6.14 4.31 4.74
CA LYS A 85 -7.33 3.45 4.62
C LYS A 85 -8.02 3.63 3.27
N GLN A 86 -8.12 4.87 2.79
CA GLN A 86 -8.67 5.15 1.46
C GLN A 86 -7.85 4.50 0.36
N MET A 87 -6.52 4.70 0.34
CA MET A 87 -5.63 4.07 -0.65
C MET A 87 -5.70 2.54 -0.61
N LEU A 88 -5.79 1.96 0.59
CA LEU A 88 -5.95 0.52 0.73
C LEU A 88 -7.29 0.05 0.15
N CYS A 89 -8.41 0.68 0.49
CA CYS A 89 -9.72 0.33 -0.08
C CYS A 89 -9.75 0.46 -1.61
N ASP A 90 -9.16 1.53 -2.16
CA ASP A 90 -9.11 1.74 -3.61
C ASP A 90 -8.24 0.67 -4.31
N PHE A 91 -7.12 0.28 -3.69
CA PHE A 91 -6.29 -0.84 -4.14
C PHE A 91 -7.04 -2.17 -4.13
N GLU A 92 -7.71 -2.49 -3.01
CA GLU A 92 -8.53 -3.70 -2.86
C GLU A 92 -9.63 -3.76 -3.93
N HIS A 93 -10.28 -2.63 -4.20
CA HIS A 93 -11.30 -2.53 -5.25
C HIS A 93 -10.73 -2.79 -6.64
N LEU A 94 -9.60 -2.16 -7.00
CA LEU A 94 -8.96 -2.39 -8.30
C LEU A 94 -8.49 -3.84 -8.47
N ALA A 95 -7.97 -4.46 -7.42
CA ALA A 95 -7.59 -5.87 -7.44
C ALA A 95 -8.82 -6.77 -7.69
N ASN A 96 -9.94 -6.51 -7.03
CA ASN A 96 -11.19 -7.25 -7.26
C ASN A 96 -11.68 -7.08 -8.71
N VAL A 97 -11.68 -5.86 -9.25
CA VAL A 97 -12.05 -5.58 -10.65
C VAL A 97 -11.15 -6.33 -11.64
N ARG A 98 -9.90 -6.58 -11.27
CA ARG A 98 -8.95 -7.39 -12.06
C ARG A 98 -9.09 -8.90 -11.87
N GLY A 99 -10.10 -9.35 -11.13
CA GLY A 99 -10.39 -10.77 -10.91
C GLY A 99 -9.52 -11.44 -9.85
N CYS A 100 -8.84 -10.67 -9.00
CA CYS A 100 -8.08 -11.25 -7.88
C CYS A 100 -9.04 -11.77 -6.81
N SER A 101 -8.75 -12.96 -6.29
CA SER A 101 -9.48 -13.62 -5.20
C SER A 101 -8.79 -13.43 -3.83
N ARG A 102 -7.50 -13.06 -3.87
CA ARG A 102 -6.68 -12.93 -2.66
C ARG A 102 -5.69 -11.76 -2.76
N LEU A 103 -5.50 -11.10 -1.64
CA LEU A 103 -4.55 -10.02 -1.47
C LEU A 103 -3.44 -10.43 -0.53
N LEU A 104 -2.22 -9.98 -0.81
CA LEU A 104 -1.01 -10.31 -0.05
C LEU A 104 -0.25 -9.04 0.31
N LEU A 105 0.39 -9.04 1.47
CA LEU A 105 1.37 -8.02 1.85
C LEU A 105 2.39 -8.55 2.84
N GLU A 106 3.50 -7.83 2.95
CA GLU A 106 4.50 -8.01 4.00
C GLU A 106 4.63 -6.70 4.78
N VAL A 107 4.71 -6.78 6.11
CA VAL A 107 4.84 -5.61 6.98
C VAL A 107 5.83 -5.89 8.09
N ALA A 108 6.69 -4.92 8.41
CA ALA A 108 7.62 -5.03 9.52
C ALA A 108 6.86 -5.22 10.85
N ALA A 109 7.33 -6.16 11.68
CA ALA A 109 6.65 -6.56 12.91
C ALA A 109 6.54 -5.44 13.95
N ASP A 110 7.38 -4.41 13.87
CA ASP A 110 7.37 -3.22 14.71
C ASP A 110 6.55 -2.05 14.12
N ASN A 111 6.02 -2.17 12.91
CA ASN A 111 5.16 -1.17 12.27
C ASN A 111 3.72 -1.25 12.80
N SER A 112 3.56 -0.88 14.08
CA SER A 112 2.29 -0.89 14.80
C SER A 112 1.17 -0.10 14.09
N PRO A 113 1.42 1.09 13.48
CA PRO A 113 0.38 1.80 12.73
C PRO A 113 -0.15 1.03 11.52
N ALA A 114 0.73 0.41 10.73
CA ALA A 114 0.32 -0.36 9.56
C ALA A 114 -0.38 -1.66 9.96
N LEU A 115 0.12 -2.37 10.97
CA LEU A 115 -0.53 -3.56 11.52
C LEU A 115 -1.96 -3.27 12.01
N ALA A 116 -2.17 -2.14 12.68
CA ALA A 116 -3.49 -1.70 13.11
C ALA A 116 -4.40 -1.36 11.91
N LEU A 117 -3.86 -0.71 10.88
CA LEU A 117 -4.60 -0.43 9.64
C LEU A 117 -5.08 -1.73 8.99
N TYR A 118 -4.17 -2.67 8.71
CA TYR A 118 -4.48 -3.91 8.02
C TYR A 118 -5.47 -4.78 8.81
N SER A 119 -5.26 -4.90 10.12
CA SER A 119 -6.18 -5.66 10.98
C SER A 119 -7.58 -5.03 10.99
N ALA A 120 -7.67 -3.69 11.04
CA ALA A 120 -8.96 -2.98 11.02
C ALA A 120 -9.68 -3.04 9.65
N THR A 121 -8.97 -3.38 8.57
CA THR A 121 -9.54 -3.57 7.24
C THR A 121 -9.72 -5.03 6.85
N GLY A 122 -9.57 -5.97 7.79
CA GLY A 122 -9.89 -7.38 7.60
C GLY A 122 -8.77 -8.25 7.04
N TRP A 123 -7.52 -7.76 7.05
CA TRP A 123 -6.36 -8.59 6.76
C TRP A 123 -5.99 -9.45 7.97
N THR A 124 -5.56 -10.68 7.71
CA THR A 124 -5.15 -11.66 8.73
C THR A 124 -3.68 -12.02 8.56
N ARG A 125 -3.03 -12.45 9.64
CA ARG A 125 -1.66 -12.94 9.58
C ARG A 125 -1.63 -14.34 8.97
N ASP A 126 -0.80 -14.53 7.95
CA ASP A 126 -0.67 -15.76 7.18
C ASP A 126 0.73 -16.39 7.29
N GLY A 127 1.69 -15.66 7.87
CA GLY A 127 3.05 -16.17 8.04
C GLY A 127 4.01 -15.16 8.68
N LEU A 128 5.27 -15.59 8.82
CA LEU A 128 6.34 -14.80 9.42
C LEU A 128 7.67 -15.12 8.73
N ARG A 129 8.40 -14.09 8.29
CA ARG A 129 9.80 -14.20 7.85
C ARG A 129 10.70 -13.60 8.92
N ARG A 130 11.48 -14.45 9.60
CA ARG A 130 12.34 -14.02 10.70
C ARG A 130 13.52 -13.18 10.21
N GLY A 131 13.75 -12.04 10.84
CA GLY A 131 14.87 -11.13 10.56
C GLY A 131 14.97 -10.68 9.11
N TYR A 132 13.82 -10.51 8.45
CA TYR A 132 13.71 -10.21 7.02
C TYR A 132 14.17 -8.78 6.69
N TYR A 133 13.64 -7.79 7.41
CA TYR A 133 14.06 -6.40 7.21
C TYR A 133 15.39 -6.16 7.92
N ARG A 134 16.29 -5.45 7.25
CA ARG A 134 17.55 -4.96 7.79
C ARG A 134 17.53 -3.44 7.74
N TYR A 135 17.48 -2.81 8.91
CA TYR A 135 17.52 -1.35 9.01
C TYR A 135 18.95 -0.84 8.97
N ASN A 136 19.11 0.46 8.71
CA ASN A 136 20.42 1.11 8.55
C ASN A 136 21.30 1.01 9.81
N ASN A 137 20.68 0.91 10.99
CA ASN A 137 21.36 0.69 12.27
C ASN A 137 21.84 -0.78 12.48
N GLY A 138 21.63 -1.66 11.51
CA GLY A 138 21.97 -3.09 11.59
C GLY A 138 20.92 -3.96 12.29
N GLN A 139 19.87 -3.36 12.86
CA GLN A 139 18.76 -4.09 13.47
C GLN A 139 18.04 -4.94 12.42
N ARG A 140 17.67 -6.16 12.83
CA ARG A 140 16.84 -7.06 12.05
C ARG A 140 15.42 -7.09 12.61
N VAL A 141 14.44 -7.00 11.73
CA VAL A 141 13.02 -7.02 12.10
C VAL A 141 12.31 -8.09 11.28
N ASP A 142 11.45 -8.87 11.93
CA ASP A 142 10.63 -9.87 11.26
C ASP A 142 9.64 -9.20 10.30
N ALA A 143 9.33 -9.85 9.17
CA ALA A 143 8.18 -9.48 8.36
C ALA A 143 6.99 -10.38 8.70
N ILE A 144 5.88 -9.76 9.06
CA ILE A 144 4.59 -10.43 9.20
C ILE A 144 3.97 -10.47 7.81
N LEU A 145 3.68 -11.68 7.32
CA LEU A 145 2.95 -11.88 6.09
C LEU A 145 1.45 -11.79 6.44
N MET A 146 0.71 -10.99 5.69
CA MET A 146 -0.74 -10.89 5.86
C MET A 146 -1.46 -11.14 4.54
N SER A 147 -2.66 -11.69 4.62
CA SER A 147 -3.54 -11.83 3.46
C SER A 147 -4.97 -11.40 3.76
N LYS A 148 -5.75 -11.25 2.68
CA LYS A 148 -7.20 -11.02 2.73
C LYS A 148 -7.85 -11.65 1.50
N THR A 149 -8.92 -12.40 1.69
CA THR A 149 -9.80 -12.86 0.60
C THR A 149 -10.78 -11.73 0.23
N ILE A 150 -10.99 -11.49 -1.06
CA ILE A 150 -11.82 -10.38 -1.59
C ILE A 150 -12.82 -10.83 -2.65
#